data_AF-A0A517MDG7-F1
#
_entry.id   AF-A0A517MDG7-F1
#
_cell.length_a   1.000
_cell.length_b   1.000
_cell.length_c   1.000
_cell.angle_alpha   90.00
_cell.angle_beta   90.00
_cell.angle_gamma   90.00
#
_symmetry.space_group_name_H-M   'P 1'
#
loop_
_entity.id
_entity.type
_entity.pdbx_description
1 polymer ?
#
loop_
_entity_poly.entity_id
_entity_poly.type
_entity_poly.pdbx_seq_one_letter_code
_entity_poly.pdbx_strand_id
1 'polypeptide(L)'
;MVSAHEVRGTVYVEKLARYEQRLEIPVVPGELIDWLDAVSRVATDVAVDFRQRLRKAHAELFAVILERDLALAARVEEMKHEGVRLAQQARRIANAFERLAKDCRAEEPDEANLLEEVQRYSAEALSMIIGVRKLDSAVTTWYMEAFDRDRGIVD
;
A
#
# COMPACT_ATOMS: atom_id res chain seq x y z
N MET A 1 -23.48 -9.42 -11.55
CA MET A 1 -23.41 -9.60 -10.08
C MET A 1 -21.94 -9.45 -9.72
N VAL A 2 -21.53 -8.32 -9.15
CA VAL A 2 -20.10 -8.04 -8.84
C VAL A 2 -19.67 -8.96 -7.70
N SER A 3 -18.56 -9.68 -7.87
CA SER A 3 -18.09 -10.62 -6.85
C SER A 3 -17.62 -9.88 -5.59
N ALA A 4 -17.80 -10.46 -4.41
CA ALA A 4 -17.30 -9.88 -3.14
C ALA A 4 -15.77 -9.68 -3.12
N HIS A 5 -15.04 -10.29 -4.06
CA HIS A 5 -13.62 -10.06 -4.30
C HIS A 5 -13.37 -8.77 -5.11
N GLU A 6 -14.19 -8.47 -6.12
CA GLU A 6 -14.12 -7.23 -6.90
C GLU A 6 -14.48 -6.01 -6.04
N VAL A 7 -15.53 -6.10 -5.22
CA VAL A 7 -15.93 -5.00 -4.30
C VAL A 7 -14.83 -4.71 -3.27
N ARG A 8 -14.13 -5.73 -2.78
CA ARG A 8 -12.99 -5.52 -1.85
C ARG A 8 -11.77 -4.94 -2.54
N GLY A 9 -11.57 -5.24 -3.82
CA GLY A 9 -10.54 -4.65 -4.65
C GLY A 9 -10.75 -3.15 -4.85
N THR A 10 -11.97 -2.74 -5.21
CA THR A 10 -12.31 -1.33 -5.47
C THR A 10 -12.20 -0.46 -4.21
N VAL A 11 -12.68 -0.95 -3.06
CA VAL A 11 -12.60 -0.23 -1.79
C VAL A 11 -11.15 0.06 -1.37
N TYR A 12 -10.22 -0.88 -1.59
CA TYR A 12 -8.81 -0.66 -1.26
C TYR A 12 -8.15 0.38 -2.17
N VAL A 13 -8.45 0.32 -3.48
CA VAL A 13 -7.93 1.29 -4.47
C VAL A 13 -8.41 2.71 -4.14
N GLU A 14 -9.69 2.86 -3.78
CA GLU A 14 -10.24 4.15 -3.34
C GLU A 14 -9.55 4.66 -2.07
N LYS A 15 -9.26 3.79 -1.10
CA LYS A 15 -8.52 4.17 0.12
C LYS A 15 -7.10 4.64 -0.19
N LEU A 16 -6.37 3.96 -1.07
CA LEU A 16 -5.05 4.39 -1.52
C LEU A 16 -5.10 5.75 -2.23
N ALA A 17 -6.09 5.98 -3.09
CA ALA A 17 -6.27 7.26 -3.77
C ALA A 17 -6.58 8.39 -2.79
N ARG A 18 -7.45 8.16 -1.81
CA ARG A 18 -7.72 9.13 -0.74
C ARG A 18 -6.50 9.40 0.13
N TYR A 19 -5.67 8.38 0.35
CA TYR A 19 -4.43 8.55 1.11
C TYR A 19 -3.45 9.45 0.36
N GLU A 20 -3.21 9.17 -0.92
CA GLU A 20 -2.38 9.99 -1.81
C GLU A 20 -2.88 11.44 -1.85
N GLN A 21 -4.17 11.65 -2.09
CA GLN A 21 -4.76 12.99 -2.13
C GLN A 21 -4.51 13.78 -0.83
N ARG A 22 -4.58 13.12 0.33
CA ARG A 22 -4.30 13.79 1.62
C ARG A 22 -2.84 14.17 1.80
N LEU A 23 -1.92 13.33 1.31
CA LEU A 23 -0.49 13.59 1.36
C LEU A 23 -0.05 14.74 0.45
N GLU A 24 -0.82 15.01 -0.60
CA GLU A 24 -0.57 16.12 -1.54
C GLU A 24 -1.09 17.47 -1.04
N ILE A 25 -1.98 17.49 -0.03
CA ILE A 25 -2.49 18.73 0.54
C ILE A 25 -1.38 19.34 1.44
N PRO A 26 -0.92 20.57 1.15
CA PRO A 26 0.10 21.22 1.97
C PRO A 26 -0.45 21.50 3.36
N VAL A 27 0.36 21.28 4.38
CA VAL A 27 0.01 21.62 5.76
C VAL A 27 0.11 23.14 5.94
N VAL A 28 -0.99 23.75 6.39
CA VAL A 28 -1.05 25.18 6.74
C VAL A 28 -0.82 25.34 8.25
N PRO A 29 -0.15 26.41 8.70
CA PRO A 29 -0.01 26.70 10.14
C PRO A 29 -1.36 26.68 10.85
N GLY A 30 -1.42 26.02 12.01
CA GLY A 30 -2.65 25.84 12.78
C GLY A 30 -3.51 24.62 12.39
N GLU A 31 -3.26 23.96 11.25
CA GLU A 31 -3.99 22.76 10.82
C GLU A 31 -3.19 21.46 10.96
N LEU A 32 -1.93 21.53 11.42
CA LEU A 32 -0.99 20.40 11.47
C LEU A 32 -1.56 19.21 12.25
N ILE A 33 -2.21 19.45 13.38
CA ILE A 33 -2.78 18.39 14.22
C ILE A 33 -3.94 17.66 13.55
N ASP A 34 -4.87 18.40 12.94
CA ASP A 34 -6.03 17.84 12.26
C ASP A 34 -5.59 17.05 11.03
N TRP A 35 -4.60 17.57 10.30
CA TRP A 35 -3.97 16.89 9.18
C TRP A 35 -3.30 15.59 9.64
N LEU A 36 -2.49 15.63 10.71
CA LEU A 36 -1.81 14.46 11.26
C LEU A 36 -2.79 13.37 11.72
N ASP A 37 -3.87 13.75 12.39
CA ASP A 37 -4.91 12.82 12.82
C ASP A 37 -5.61 12.17 11.61
N ALA A 38 -5.92 12.97 10.59
CA ALA A 38 -6.56 12.50 9.37
C ALA A 38 -5.64 11.53 8.59
N VAL A 39 -4.37 11.88 8.44
CA VAL A 39 -3.36 11.09 7.71
C VAL A 39 -3.02 9.81 8.48
N SER A 40 -2.82 9.89 9.80
CA SER A 40 -2.50 8.74 10.66
C SER A 40 -3.58 7.66 10.61
N ARG A 41 -4.86 8.05 10.66
CA ARG A 41 -5.99 7.11 10.54
C ARG A 41 -5.98 6.39 9.20
N VAL A 42 -5.85 7.13 8.09
CA VAL A 42 -5.83 6.54 6.75
C VAL A 42 -4.59 5.67 6.53
N ALA A 43 -3.42 6.09 7.02
CA ALA A 43 -2.20 5.31 6.95
C ALA A 43 -2.34 3.96 7.69
N THR A 44 -2.95 3.99 8.87
CA THR A 44 -3.23 2.77 9.66
C THR A 44 -4.17 1.83 8.92
N ASP A 45 -5.28 2.35 8.39
CA ASP A 45 -6.25 1.56 7.63
C ASP A 45 -5.62 0.95 6.37
N VAL A 46 -4.86 1.73 5.60
CA VAL A 46 -4.14 1.26 4.41
C VAL A 46 -3.14 0.17 4.77
N ALA A 47 -2.39 0.32 5.87
CA ALA A 47 -1.42 -0.69 6.32
C ALA A 47 -2.10 -2.00 6.72
N VAL A 48 -3.25 -1.93 7.42
CA VAL A 48 -4.03 -3.11 7.81
C VAL A 48 -4.61 -3.82 6.58
N ASP A 49 -5.25 -3.06 5.70
CA ASP A 49 -5.90 -3.59 4.50
C ASP A 49 -4.88 -4.20 3.53
N PHE A 50 -3.73 -3.54 3.32
CA PHE A 50 -2.67 -4.05 2.47
C PHE A 50 -2.13 -5.39 2.98
N ARG A 51 -1.89 -5.49 4.29
CA ARG A 51 -1.45 -6.75 4.91
C ARG A 51 -2.48 -7.87 4.74
N GLN A 52 -3.77 -7.53 4.84
CA GLN A 52 -4.84 -8.50 4.61
C GLN A 52 -4.90 -8.94 3.14
N ARG A 53 -4.72 -8.01 2.20
CA ARG A 53 -4.67 -8.29 0.76
C ARG A 53 -3.51 -9.22 0.41
N LEU A 54 -2.32 -8.99 0.96
CA LEU A 54 -1.16 -9.87 0.78
C LEU A 54 -1.43 -11.30 1.25
N ARG A 55 -2.05 -11.44 2.42
CA ARG A 55 -2.31 -12.76 3.05
C ARG A 55 -3.43 -13.56 2.39
N LYS A 56 -4.37 -12.89 1.74
CA LYS A 56 -5.55 -13.53 1.14
C LYS A 56 -5.48 -13.45 -0.38
N ALA A 57 -5.84 -12.30 -0.94
CA ALA A 57 -5.94 -12.13 -2.39
C ALA A 57 -4.65 -12.45 -3.13
N HIS A 58 -3.50 -11.89 -2.72
CA HIS A 58 -2.24 -12.17 -3.44
C HIS A 58 -1.77 -13.61 -3.22
N ALA A 59 -1.94 -14.16 -2.01
CA ALA A 59 -1.59 -15.56 -1.75
C ALA A 59 -2.38 -16.54 -2.63
N GLU A 60 -3.69 -16.31 -2.81
CA GLU A 60 -4.53 -17.09 -3.72
C GLU A 60 -4.06 -16.95 -5.18
N LEU A 61 -3.80 -15.72 -5.65
CA LEU A 61 -3.31 -15.49 -7.02
C LEU A 61 -1.94 -16.12 -7.26
N PHE A 62 -1.03 -16.05 -6.28
CA PHE A 62 0.29 -16.70 -6.37
C PHE A 62 0.18 -18.21 -6.45
N ALA A 63 -0.74 -18.84 -5.68
CA ALA A 63 -0.97 -20.26 -5.78
C ALA A 63 -1.45 -20.65 -7.20
N VAL A 64 -2.42 -19.90 -7.75
CA VAL A 64 -2.92 -20.14 -9.10
C VAL A 64 -1.84 -19.95 -10.17
N ILE A 65 -1.01 -18.91 -10.06
CA ILE A 65 0.13 -18.69 -10.98
C ILE A 65 1.05 -19.92 -10.99
N LEU A 66 1.40 -20.45 -9.82
CA LEU A 66 2.31 -21.60 -9.70
C LEU A 66 1.68 -22.92 -10.16
N GLU A 67 0.38 -23.10 -9.93
CA GLU A 67 -0.37 -24.25 -10.43
C GLU A 67 -0.40 -24.27 -11.97
N ARG A 68 -0.41 -23.10 -12.60
CA ARG A 68 -0.46 -22.95 -14.06
C ARG A 68 0.91 -22.97 -14.73
N ASP A 69 1.88 -22.25 -14.18
CA ASP A 69 3.24 -22.18 -14.73
C ASP A 69 4.30 -22.14 -13.60
N LEU A 70 4.89 -23.31 -13.33
CA LEU A 70 5.98 -23.44 -12.35
C LEU A 70 7.25 -22.67 -12.75
N ALA A 71 7.44 -22.32 -14.03
CA ALA A 71 8.58 -21.51 -14.45
C ALA A 71 8.51 -20.07 -13.90
N LEU A 72 7.34 -19.63 -13.43
CA LEU A 72 7.15 -18.32 -12.79
C LEU A 72 7.48 -18.33 -11.28
N ALA A 73 7.97 -19.43 -10.72
CA ALA A 73 8.28 -19.54 -9.29
C ALA A 73 9.20 -18.44 -8.75
N ALA A 74 10.27 -18.11 -9.48
CA ALA A 74 11.19 -17.04 -9.08
C ALA A 74 10.49 -15.67 -9.01
N ARG A 75 9.61 -15.36 -9.98
CA ARG A 75 8.85 -14.10 -10.02
C ARG A 75 7.84 -14.00 -8.90
N VAL A 76 7.15 -15.11 -8.60
CA VAL A 76 6.23 -15.18 -7.46
C VAL A 76 6.97 -14.92 -6.14
N GLU A 77 8.18 -15.45 -5.98
CA GLU A 77 8.97 -15.21 -4.77
C GLU A 77 9.45 -13.76 -4.66
N GLU A 78 9.90 -13.16 -5.77
CA GLU A 78 10.22 -11.73 -5.83
C GLU A 78 9.02 -10.86 -5.40
N MET A 79 7.82 -11.15 -5.91
CA MET A 79 6.60 -10.41 -5.56
C MET A 79 6.20 -10.59 -4.09
N LYS A 80 6.40 -11.78 -3.51
CA LYS A 80 6.15 -12.01 -2.07
C LYS A 80 7.10 -11.19 -1.22
N HIS A 81 8.40 -11.21 -1.54
CA HIS A 81 9.40 -10.41 -0.82
C HIS A 81 9.09 -8.92 -0.90
N GLU A 82 8.75 -8.42 -2.08
CA GLU A 82 8.38 -7.03 -2.27
C GLU A 82 7.11 -6.66 -1.51
N GLY A 83 6.10 -7.55 -1.51
CA GLY A 83 4.89 -7.37 -0.69
C GLY A 83 5.19 -7.27 0.80
N VAL A 84 6.04 -8.14 1.33
CA VAL A 84 6.46 -8.10 2.75
C VAL A 84 7.20 -6.79 3.05
N ARG A 85 8.13 -6.38 2.18
CA ARG A 85 8.89 -5.13 2.33
C ARG A 85 7.96 -3.92 2.37
N LEU A 86 7.02 -3.83 1.43
CA LEU A 86 6.03 -2.76 1.36
C LEU A 86 5.09 -2.75 2.59
N ALA A 87 4.70 -3.92 3.10
CA ALA A 87 3.85 -4.01 4.28
C ALA A 87 4.57 -3.53 5.56
N GLN A 88 5.86 -3.84 5.68
CA GLN A 88 6.70 -3.31 6.76
C GLN A 88 6.86 -1.81 6.63
N GLN A 89 7.10 -1.30 5.41
CA GLN A 89 7.19 0.14 5.14
C GLN A 89 5.89 0.86 5.49
N ALA A 90 4.72 0.35 5.07
CA ALA A 90 3.41 0.92 5.39
C ALA A 90 3.16 0.97 6.91
N ARG A 91 3.51 -0.10 7.64
CA ARG A 91 3.38 -0.13 9.10
C ARG A 91 4.29 0.89 9.78
N ARG A 92 5.54 1.03 9.33
CA ARG A 92 6.50 2.01 9.87
C ARG A 92 5.98 3.44 9.67
N ILE A 93 5.46 3.74 8.49
CA ILE A 93 4.91 5.06 8.14
C ILE A 93 3.66 5.36 8.99
N ALA A 94 2.75 4.40 9.14
CA ALA A 94 1.57 4.57 10.00
C ALA A 94 1.96 4.88 11.46
N ASN A 95 2.90 4.11 12.02
CA ASN A 95 3.42 4.36 13.37
C ASN A 95 4.10 5.73 13.48
N ALA A 96 4.80 6.18 12.44
CA ALA A 96 5.47 7.48 12.43
C ALA A 96 4.47 8.64 12.45
N PHE A 97 3.41 8.59 11.63
CA PHE A 97 2.34 9.59 11.67
C PHE A 97 1.58 9.57 13.00
N GLU A 98 1.37 8.40 13.61
CA GLU A 98 0.78 8.31 14.94
C GLU A 98 1.66 8.95 16.02
N ARG A 99 2.99 8.77 15.93
CA ARG A 99 3.95 9.41 16.84
C ARG A 99 3.92 10.92 16.67
N LEU A 100 4.02 11.41 15.42
CA LEU A 100 3.95 12.84 15.12
C LEU A 100 2.65 13.49 15.62
N ALA A 101 1.51 12.81 15.48
CA ALA A 101 0.23 13.29 16.00
C ALA A 101 0.24 13.44 17.54
N LYS A 102 0.97 12.56 18.25
CA LYS A 102 1.14 12.65 19.71
C LYS A 102 2.10 13.77 20.09
N ASP A 103 3.22 13.90 19.38
CA ASP A 103 4.24 14.91 19.64
C ASP A 103 3.69 16.33 19.38
N CYS A 104 2.88 16.49 18.33
CA CYS A 104 2.20 17.75 18.01
C CYS A 104 1.20 18.21 19.08
N ARG A 105 0.76 17.32 19.98
CA ARG A 105 -0.18 17.63 21.08
C ARG A 105 0.53 18.04 22.38
N ALA A 106 1.85 18.08 22.41
CA ALA A 106 2.62 18.54 23.56
C ALA A 106 2.43 20.05 23.80
N GLU A 107 2.75 20.54 25.01
CA GLU A 107 2.50 21.94 25.42
C GLU A 107 3.29 23.00 24.62
N GLU A 108 4.37 22.63 23.94
CA GLU A 108 5.13 23.52 23.03
C GLU A 108 5.75 22.70 21.89
N PRO A 109 4.99 22.43 20.81
CA PRO A 109 5.52 21.67 19.68
C PRO A 109 6.49 22.53 18.88
N ASP A 110 7.66 21.98 18.55
CA ASP A 110 8.54 22.55 17.54
C ASP A 110 7.95 22.30 16.15
N GLU A 111 7.04 23.17 15.74
CA GLU A 111 6.31 23.03 14.47
C GLU A 111 7.24 22.94 13.26
N ALA A 112 8.38 23.64 13.27
CA ALA A 112 9.34 23.59 12.17
C ALA A 112 9.96 22.19 12.03
N ASN A 113 10.42 21.62 13.14
CA ASN A 113 10.95 20.26 13.15
C ASN A 113 9.89 19.21 12.82
N LEU A 114 8.65 19.38 13.30
CA LEU A 114 7.54 18.49 12.96
C LEU A 114 7.19 18.55 11.47
N LEU A 115 7.21 19.74 10.85
CA LEU A 115 6.95 19.90 9.42
C LEU A 115 8.00 19.19 8.56
N GLU A 116 9.28 19.23 8.93
CA GLU A 116 10.33 18.48 8.25
C GLU A 116 10.09 16.96 8.33
N GLU A 117 9.75 16.44 9.51
CA GLU A 117 9.40 15.03 9.67
C GLU A 117 8.15 14.64 8.86
N VAL A 118 7.12 15.51 8.84
CA VAL A 118 5.90 15.33 8.04
C VAL A 118 6.23 15.24 6.55
N GLN A 119 7.05 16.15 6.01
CA GLN A 119 7.43 16.13 4.61
C GLN A 119 8.19 14.85 4.26
N ARG A 120 9.13 14.43 5.11
CA ARG A 120 9.87 13.18 4.94
C ARG A 120 8.93 11.97 4.88
N TYR A 121 8.05 11.81 5.87
CA TYR A 121 7.15 10.66 5.91
C TYR A 121 6.08 10.71 4.82
N SER A 122 5.69 11.90 4.36
CA SER A 122 4.78 12.05 3.22
C SER A 122 5.42 11.57 1.92
N ALA A 123 6.68 11.93 1.67
CA ALA A 123 7.44 11.43 0.52
C ALA A 123 7.63 9.90 0.58
N GLU A 124 7.93 9.35 1.76
CA GLU A 124 8.01 7.90 1.95
C GLU A 124 6.67 7.20 1.70
N ALA A 125 5.55 7.81 2.12
CA ALA A 125 4.20 7.29 1.92
C ALA A 125 3.81 7.27 0.44
N LEU A 126 4.08 8.35 -0.30
CA LEU A 126 3.86 8.40 -1.75
C LEU A 126 4.67 7.33 -2.49
N SER A 127 5.95 7.17 -2.12
CA SER A 127 6.80 6.11 -2.68
C SER A 127 6.26 4.71 -2.38
N MET A 128 5.76 4.48 -1.17
CA MET A 128 5.10 3.23 -0.79
C MET A 128 3.82 2.98 -1.62
N ILE A 129 2.96 3.99 -1.82
CA ILE A 129 1.74 3.88 -2.63
C ILE A 129 2.08 3.48 -4.07
N ILE A 130 3.12 4.10 -4.68
CA ILE A 130 3.61 3.73 -6.01
C ILE A 130 4.09 2.28 -6.02
N GLY A 131 4.85 1.85 -5.01
CA GLY A 131 5.32 0.47 -4.87
C GLY A 131 4.17 -0.55 -4.80
N VAL A 132 3.14 -0.25 -4.02
CA VAL A 132 1.94 -1.09 -3.93
C VAL A 132 1.24 -1.22 -5.28
N ARG A 133 1.03 -0.11 -5.99
CA ARG A 133 0.40 -0.12 -7.33
C ARG A 133 1.22 -0.93 -8.35
N LYS A 134 2.55 -0.81 -8.28
CA LYS A 134 3.47 -1.62 -9.12
C LYS A 134 3.34 -3.11 -8.81
N LEU A 135 3.28 -3.47 -7.53
CA LEU A 135 3.08 -4.86 -7.11
C LEU A 135 1.72 -5.39 -7.62
N ASP A 136 0.61 -4.67 -7.38
CA ASP A 136 -0.72 -5.08 -7.86
C ASP A 136 -0.74 -5.28 -9.39
N SER A 137 -0.08 -4.39 -10.13
CA SER A 137 0.05 -4.51 -11.58
C SER A 137 0.87 -5.74 -11.97
N ALA A 138 2.00 -6.00 -11.30
CA ALA A 138 2.83 -7.17 -11.55
C ALA A 138 2.07 -8.48 -11.28
N VAL A 139 1.34 -8.58 -10.16
CA VAL A 139 0.51 -9.75 -9.85
C VAL A 139 -0.50 -10.00 -10.97
N THR A 140 -1.17 -8.95 -11.42
CA THR A 140 -2.17 -9.03 -12.49
C THR A 140 -1.56 -9.49 -13.81
N THR A 141 -0.41 -8.92 -14.20
CA THR A 141 0.32 -9.32 -15.42
C THR A 141 0.74 -10.78 -15.39
N TRP A 142 1.39 -11.23 -14.31
CA TRP A 142 1.86 -12.61 -14.21
C TRP A 142 0.72 -13.62 -14.09
N TYR A 143 -0.39 -13.21 -13.47
CA TYR A 143 -1.62 -14.01 -13.49
C TYR A 143 -2.10 -14.23 -14.92
N MET A 144 -2.24 -13.18 -15.74
CA MET A 144 -2.66 -13.32 -17.14
C MET A 144 -1.67 -14.16 -17.96
N GLU A 145 -0.37 -13.92 -17.81
CA GLU A 145 0.67 -14.67 -18.56
C GLU A 145 0.67 -16.17 -18.23
N ALA A 146 0.41 -16.54 -16.97
CA ALA A 146 0.31 -17.94 -16.58
C ALA A 146 -0.81 -18.68 -17.32
N PHE A 147 -1.91 -18.01 -17.67
CA PHE A 147 -3.00 -18.58 -18.47
C PHE A 147 -2.76 -18.54 -19.98
N ASP A 148 -2.07 -17.51 -20.48
CA ASP A 148 -1.78 -17.39 -21.91
C ASP A 148 -0.72 -18.40 -22.36
N ARG A 149 0.26 -18.73 -21.50
CA ARG A 149 1.23 -19.81 -21.76
C ARG A 149 0.60 -21.20 -21.80
N ASP A 150 -0.40 -21.46 -20.97
CA ASP A 150 -1.18 -22.72 -20.97
C ASP A 150 -1.93 -22.94 -22.31
N ARG A 151 -2.18 -21.85 -23.06
CA ARG A 151 -2.80 -21.89 -24.39
C ARG A 151 -1.80 -21.93 -25.55
N GLY A 152 -0.51 -21.88 -25.26
CA GLY A 152 0.59 -21.91 -26.22
C GLY A 152 0.90 -23.31 -26.78
N ILE A 153 -0.12 -24.04 -27.22
CA ILE A 153 0.02 -25.10 -28.23
C ILE A 153 -1.05 -24.81 -29.28
N VAL A 154 -0.67 -24.12 -30.35
CA VAL A 154 -1.43 -24.06 -31.60
C VAL A 154 -0.45 -24.45 -32.71
N ASP A 155 -0.67 -25.67 -33.21
CA ASP A 155 -0.04 -26.39 -34.35
C ASP A 155 1.34 -25.95 -34.86
#